data_AF-A0A397IK64-F1
#
_entry.id   AF-A0A397IK64-F1
#
_cell.length_a   1.000
_cell.length_b   1.000
_cell.length_c   1.000
_cell.angle_alpha   90.00
_cell.angle_beta   90.00
_cell.angle_gamma   90.00
#
_symmetry.space_group_name_H-M   'P 1'
#
loop_
_entity.id
_entity.type
_entity.pdbx_description
1 polymer ?
#
loop_
_entity_poly.entity_id
_entity_poly.type
_entity_poly.pdbx_seq_one_letter_code
_entity_poly.pdbx_strand_id
1 'polypeptide(L)'
;MCHGHAGTIVVVKVAGTDEIVGSYNPLAWNKLKSGFKETNNSFIFSLKNDNIKNSILSRVKPSDRLHYPMDRNMYGPWFVFDFAQEKQCQYHGIFYYEKSIRATDELFSIVDYEVFKVIKEQNPNCAI
;
A
#
# COMPACT_ATOMS: atom_id res chain seq x y z
N MET A 1 -4.26 4.81 -12.73
CA MET A 1 -4.59 6.06 -12.00
C MET A 1 -3.36 6.54 -11.23
N CYS A 2 -3.41 7.72 -10.60
CA CYS A 2 -2.40 8.30 -9.69
C CYS A 2 -1.08 8.84 -10.27
N HIS A 3 -0.82 8.79 -11.58
CA HIS A 3 0.42 9.31 -12.18
C HIS A 3 0.72 10.75 -11.74
N GLY A 4 1.95 11.00 -11.29
CA GLY A 4 2.42 12.32 -10.83
C GLY A 4 2.03 12.66 -9.39
N HIS A 5 1.16 11.89 -8.73
CA HIS A 5 0.78 12.15 -7.35
C HIS A 5 1.77 11.50 -6.38
N ALA A 6 2.15 12.21 -5.32
CA ALA A 6 3.00 11.71 -4.24
C ALA A 6 2.21 11.75 -2.92
N GLY A 7 2.66 10.99 -1.93
CA GLY A 7 2.01 10.94 -0.61
C GLY A 7 0.60 10.38 -0.69
N THR A 8 0.43 9.22 -1.32
CA THR A 8 -0.88 8.59 -1.48
C THR A 8 -1.09 7.47 -0.49
N ILE A 9 -2.29 7.38 0.09
CA ILE A 9 -2.78 6.23 0.84
C ILE A 9 -3.78 5.47 -0.02
N VAL A 10 -3.68 4.14 -0.03
CA VAL A 10 -4.70 3.27 -0.59
C VAL A 10 -5.30 2.41 0.49
N VAL A 11 -6.63 2.34 0.47
CA VAL A 11 -7.44 1.57 1.40
C VAL A 11 -8.21 0.55 0.57
N VAL A 12 -8.19 -0.71 0.99
CA VAL A 12 -8.76 -1.84 0.27
C VAL A 12 -9.67 -2.62 1.21
N LYS A 13 -10.90 -2.91 0.76
CA LYS A 13 -11.82 -3.83 1.43
C LYS A 13 -11.73 -5.20 0.79
N VAL A 14 -11.34 -6.21 1.58
CA VAL A 14 -11.26 -7.60 1.13
C VAL A 14 -12.66 -8.19 1.00
N ALA A 15 -12.92 -8.93 -0.07
CA ALA A 15 -14.20 -9.59 -0.30
C ALA A 15 -14.35 -10.83 0.59
N GLY A 16 -15.58 -11.07 1.08
CA GLY A 16 -15.89 -12.21 1.94
C GLY A 16 -15.34 -12.11 3.37
N THR A 17 -14.72 -10.98 3.74
CA THR A 17 -14.20 -10.74 5.09
C THR A 17 -14.48 -9.31 5.53
N ASP A 18 -14.27 -9.04 6.82
CA ASP A 18 -14.30 -7.67 7.34
C ASP A 18 -12.99 -6.92 7.25
N GLU A 19 -11.97 -7.53 6.66
CA GLU A 19 -10.62 -7.03 6.61
C GLU A 19 -10.49 -5.75 5.76
N ILE A 20 -9.87 -4.73 6.37
CA ILE A 20 -9.43 -3.51 5.68
C ILE A 20 -7.91 -3.48 5.72
N VAL A 21 -7.29 -3.44 4.55
CA VAL A 21 -5.83 -3.32 4.40
C VAL A 21 -5.50 -2.11 3.58
N GLY A 22 -4.27 -1.63 3.70
CA GLY A 22 -3.84 -0.49 2.92
C GLY A 22 -2.35 -0.26 2.95
N SER A 23 -1.96 0.77 2.21
CA SER A 23 -0.56 1.16 2.08
C SER A 23 -0.41 2.66 1.83
N TYR A 24 0.71 3.20 2.26
CA TYR A 24 1.12 4.57 2.00
C TYR A 24 2.40 4.57 1.16
N ASN A 25 2.39 5.40 0.12
CA ASN A 25 3.56 5.67 -0.70
C ASN A 25 3.86 7.19 -0.72
N PRO A 26 5.01 7.63 -0.19
CA PRO A 26 5.42 9.03 -0.24
C PRO A 26 5.93 9.45 -1.62
N LEU A 27 6.31 8.51 -2.49
CA LEU A 27 6.90 8.79 -3.78
C LEU A 27 5.85 9.09 -4.84
N ALA A 28 6.23 9.91 -5.82
CA ALA A 28 5.37 10.21 -6.96
C ALA A 28 5.20 8.98 -7.86
N TRP A 29 3.96 8.65 -8.21
CA TRP A 29 3.65 7.59 -9.17
C TRP A 29 4.20 7.94 -10.56
N ASN A 30 5.23 7.22 -11.01
CA ASN A 30 5.75 7.43 -12.36
C ASN A 30 5.47 6.24 -13.25
N LYS A 31 4.39 6.33 -14.04
CA LYS A 31 4.04 5.32 -15.03
C LYS A 31 5.11 5.15 -16.10
N LEU A 32 6.03 6.10 -16.29
CA LEU A 32 7.06 6.05 -17.33
C LEU A 32 8.37 5.40 -16.86
N LYS A 33 8.55 5.18 -15.56
CA LYS A 33 9.78 4.63 -14.98
C LYS A 33 9.53 3.24 -14.41
N SER A 34 10.46 2.32 -14.68
CA SER A 34 10.51 0.99 -14.07
C SER A 34 11.67 0.89 -13.09
N GLY A 35 11.63 -0.13 -12.23
CA GLY A 35 12.72 -0.48 -11.34
C GLY A 35 12.48 -0.07 -9.89
N PHE A 36 13.56 -0.10 -9.13
CA PHE A 36 13.51 0.05 -7.68
C PHE A 36 13.65 1.52 -7.25
N LYS A 37 12.82 1.96 -6.30
CA LYS A 37 13.03 3.21 -5.57
C LYS A 37 13.09 2.95 -4.08
N GLU A 38 14.11 3.52 -3.47
CA GLU A 38 14.28 3.51 -2.04
C GLU A 38 13.36 4.56 -1.42
N THR A 39 12.69 4.16 -0.35
CA THR A 39 12.01 5.08 0.55
C THR A 39 11.91 4.42 1.91
N ASN A 40 12.06 5.23 2.96
CA ASN A 40 12.03 4.77 4.34
C ASN A 40 10.70 5.17 5.00
N ASN A 41 9.86 5.89 4.25
CA ASN A 41 8.63 6.51 4.75
C ASN A 41 7.37 5.77 4.30
N SER A 42 7.51 4.71 3.49
CA SER A 42 6.39 3.84 3.14
C SER A 42 6.01 2.93 4.28
N PHE A 43 4.72 2.65 4.38
CA PHE A 43 4.18 1.71 5.33
C PHE A 43 2.95 1.03 4.76
N ILE A 44 2.64 -0.14 5.31
CA ILE A 44 1.40 -0.86 5.10
C ILE A 44 0.67 -1.05 6.41
N PHE A 45 -0.63 -1.29 6.32
CA PHE A 45 -1.46 -1.49 7.50
C PHE A 45 -2.60 -2.47 7.27
N SER A 46 -3.06 -3.06 8.37
CA SER A 46 -4.34 -3.79 8.48
C SER A 46 -5.10 -3.20 9.64
N LEU A 47 -6.35 -2.78 9.40
CA LEU A 47 -7.24 -2.23 10.43
C LEU A 47 -8.15 -3.34 10.96
N LYS A 48 -8.23 -3.44 12.29
CA LYS A 48 -9.16 -4.34 12.99
C LYS A 48 -10.31 -3.53 13.57
N ASN A 49 -11.48 -3.62 12.95
CA ASN A 49 -12.67 -2.85 13.34
C ASN A 49 -13.07 -3.07 14.80
N ASP A 50 -13.00 -4.31 15.28
CA ASP A 50 -13.45 -4.65 16.65
C ASP A 50 -12.49 -4.15 17.73
N ASN A 51 -11.19 -4.07 17.41
CA ASN A 51 -10.17 -3.60 18.34
C ASN A 51 -9.00 -2.97 17.58
N ILE A 52 -9.00 -1.64 17.51
CA ILE A 52 -7.97 -0.88 16.81
C ILE A 52 -6.55 -1.18 17.32
N LYS A 53 -6.37 -1.59 18.59
CA LYS A 53 -5.06 -1.94 19.15
C LYS A 53 -4.47 -3.22 18.52
N ASN A 54 -5.32 -4.06 17.93
CA ASN A 54 -4.90 -5.24 17.19
C ASN A 54 -4.59 -4.91 15.72
N SER A 55 -4.76 -3.66 15.30
CA SER A 55 -4.34 -3.21 13.96
C SER A 55 -2.83 -3.27 13.85
N ILE A 56 -2.36 -3.56 12.64
CA ILE A 56 -0.94 -3.68 12.35
C ILE A 56 -0.54 -2.48 11.51
N LEU A 57 0.51 -1.79 11.92
CA LEU A 57 1.28 -0.86 11.11
C LEU A 57 2.67 -1.45 10.89
N SER A 58 3.09 -1.52 9.64
CA SER A 58 4.34 -2.16 9.24
C SER A 58 5.10 -1.23 8.30
N ARG A 59 6.31 -0.82 8.67
CA ARG A 59 7.15 0.03 7.84
C ARG A 59 8.00 -0.81 6.90
N VAL A 60 8.46 -0.20 5.82
CA VAL A 60 9.46 -0.79 4.94
C VAL A 60 10.74 -1.10 5.74
N LYS A 61 11.37 -2.25 5.50
CA LYS A 61 12.61 -2.60 6.22
C LYS A 61 13.75 -1.66 5.81
N PRO A 62 14.75 -1.44 6.67
CA PRO A 62 15.93 -0.68 6.32
C PRO A 62 16.61 -1.27 5.08
N SER A 63 16.91 -0.43 4.08
CA SER A 63 17.55 -0.79 2.79
C SER A 63 16.67 -1.51 1.77
N ASP A 64 15.38 -1.75 2.08
CA ASP A 64 14.47 -2.32 1.10
C ASP A 64 14.02 -1.29 0.06
N ARG A 65 13.77 -1.82 -1.14
CA ARG A 65 13.44 -1.06 -2.33
C ARG A 65 12.00 -1.35 -2.74
N LEU A 66 11.21 -0.30 -2.96
CA LEU A 66 9.90 -0.46 -3.59
C LEU A 66 10.07 -0.69 -5.08
N HIS A 67 9.40 -1.72 -5.59
CA HIS A 67 9.45 -2.09 -6.99
C HIS A 67 8.35 -1.37 -7.78
N TYR A 68 8.73 -0.69 -8.86
CA TYR A 68 7.82 -0.23 -9.91
C TYR A 68 7.88 -1.23 -11.07
N PRO A 69 6.79 -1.97 -11.36
CA PRO A 69 6.81 -2.99 -12.40
C PRO A 69 7.01 -2.38 -13.80
N MET A 70 7.55 -3.21 -14.70
CA MET A 70 7.77 -2.84 -16.10
C MET A 70 6.48 -2.80 -16.93
N ASP A 71 5.46 -3.60 -16.59
CA ASP A 71 4.28 -3.77 -17.43
C ASP A 71 3.05 -3.01 -16.89
N ARG A 72 2.47 -2.18 -17.77
CA ARG A 72 1.59 -1.05 -17.42
C ARG A 72 0.11 -1.29 -17.73
N ASN A 73 -0.20 -2.37 -18.45
CA ASN A 73 -1.55 -2.64 -18.95
C ASN A 73 -2.23 -3.83 -18.27
N MET A 74 -1.51 -4.64 -17.50
CA MET A 74 -2.07 -5.83 -16.84
C MET A 74 -2.33 -5.64 -15.34
N TYR A 75 -1.69 -4.65 -14.73
CA TYR A 75 -1.64 -4.51 -13.28
C TYR A 75 -2.11 -3.12 -12.88
N GLY A 76 -2.94 -3.06 -11.83
CA GLY A 76 -3.26 -1.81 -11.15
C GLY A 76 -1.99 -1.10 -10.64
N PRO A 77 -2.11 0.03 -9.92
CA PRO A 77 -0.97 0.56 -9.18
C PRO A 77 -0.35 -0.57 -8.35
N TRP A 78 0.86 -1.01 -8.69
CA TRP A 78 1.55 -2.10 -7.99
C TRP A 78 1.87 -1.59 -6.60
N PHE A 79 1.02 -1.98 -5.67
CA PHE A 79 1.28 -1.82 -4.26
C PHE A 79 1.93 -3.10 -3.76
N VAL A 80 1.96 -3.23 -2.45
CA VAL A 80 2.02 -4.55 -1.81
C VAL A 80 0.97 -5.53 -2.34
N PHE A 81 -0.06 -5.02 -3.04
CA PHE A 81 -1.10 -5.78 -3.72
C PHE A 81 -0.96 -5.70 -5.23
N ASP A 82 -0.86 -6.86 -5.86
CA ASP A 82 -0.95 -6.97 -7.32
C ASP A 82 -2.41 -7.14 -7.74
N PHE A 83 -3.02 -6.11 -8.34
CA PHE A 83 -4.40 -6.15 -8.80
C PHE A 83 -4.45 -6.71 -10.23
N ALA A 84 -4.70 -8.02 -10.36
CA ALA A 84 -4.95 -8.65 -11.65
C ALA A 84 -6.35 -8.27 -12.20
N GLN A 85 -6.58 -8.46 -13.50
CA GLN A 85 -7.82 -8.08 -14.20
C GLN A 85 -9.11 -8.68 -13.59
N GLU A 86 -9.02 -9.71 -12.75
CA GLU A 86 -10.16 -10.40 -12.13
C GLU A 86 -10.43 -10.00 -10.67
N LYS A 87 -9.96 -8.82 -10.21
CA LYS A 87 -10.02 -8.38 -8.79
C LYS A 87 -9.28 -9.32 -7.82
N GLN A 88 -8.52 -10.27 -8.32
CA GLN A 88 -7.61 -11.09 -7.52
C GLN A 88 -6.38 -10.27 -7.18
N CYS A 89 -6.06 -10.28 -5.89
CA CYS A 89 -4.98 -9.54 -5.27
C CYS A 89 -3.98 -10.52 -4.66
N GLN A 90 -2.69 -10.30 -4.90
CA GLN A 90 -1.62 -11.01 -4.22
C GLN A 90 -0.88 -10.10 -3.26
N TYR A 91 -0.62 -10.57 -2.04
CA TYR A 91 0.12 -9.83 -1.02
C TYR A 91 1.62 -10.18 -1.05
N HIS A 92 2.48 -9.18 -1.23
CA HIS A 92 3.95 -9.36 -1.25
C HIS A 92 4.68 -8.66 -0.08
N GLY A 93 3.94 -8.22 0.94
CA GLY A 93 4.48 -7.32 1.97
C GLY A 93 5.52 -7.98 2.88
N ILE A 94 5.49 -9.31 3.02
CA ILE A 94 6.41 -10.08 3.88
C ILE A 94 7.89 -9.88 3.53
N PHE A 95 8.20 -9.66 2.24
CA PHE A 95 9.57 -9.49 1.79
C PHE A 95 10.11 -8.10 2.12
N TYR A 96 9.29 -7.06 1.96
CA TYR A 96 9.75 -5.66 1.98
C TYR A 96 9.42 -4.89 3.27
N TYR A 97 8.55 -5.42 4.13
CA TYR A 97 8.04 -4.73 5.31
C TYR A 97 8.30 -5.51 6.59
N GLU A 98 8.48 -4.80 7.71
CA GLU A 98 8.91 -5.34 9.00
C GLU A 98 7.97 -6.42 9.57
N LYS A 99 6.67 -6.29 9.30
CA LYS A 99 5.59 -7.17 9.79
C LYS A 99 4.66 -7.54 8.65
N SER A 100 4.15 -8.77 8.68
CA SER A 100 3.01 -9.12 7.84
C SER A 100 1.74 -8.44 8.34
N ILE A 101 0.90 -7.96 7.42
CA ILE A 101 -0.42 -7.39 7.75
C ILE A 101 -1.57 -8.37 7.47
N ARG A 102 -1.26 -9.53 6.87
CA ARG A 102 -2.21 -10.61 6.59
C ARG A 102 -1.72 -11.92 7.22
N ALA A 103 -2.67 -12.79 7.55
CA ALA A 103 -2.36 -14.12 8.08
C ALA A 103 -1.87 -15.09 6.99
N THR A 104 -2.28 -14.87 5.73
CA THR A 104 -1.92 -15.71 4.58
C THR A 104 -1.42 -14.84 3.42
N ASP A 105 -0.55 -15.43 2.60
CA ASP A 105 -0.05 -14.87 1.34
C ASP A 105 -0.88 -15.34 0.12
N GLU A 106 -2.04 -15.96 0.39
CA GLU A 106 -2.94 -16.47 -0.63
C GLU A 106 -3.60 -15.34 -1.43
N LEU A 107 -4.01 -15.66 -2.65
CA LEU A 107 -4.79 -14.76 -3.49
C LEU A 107 -6.13 -14.45 -2.81
N PHE A 108 -6.54 -13.18 -2.87
CA PHE A 108 -7.81 -12.75 -2.31
C PHE A 108 -8.54 -11.81 -3.27
N SER A 109 -9.86 -11.80 -3.20
CA SER A 109 -10.68 -10.85 -3.96
C SER A 109 -10.92 -9.57 -3.17
N ILE A 110 -11.19 -8.47 -3.86
CA ILE A 110 -11.56 -7.20 -3.23
C ILE A 110 -12.98 -6.79 -3.58
N VAL A 111 -13.66 -6.13 -2.64
CA VAL A 111 -14.93 -5.46 -2.92
C VAL A 111 -14.66 -4.18 -3.68
N ASP A 112 -13.81 -3.34 -3.10
CA ASP A 112 -13.48 -2.01 -3.59
C ASP A 112 -12.13 -1.52 -3.03
N TYR A 113 -11.62 -0.43 -3.61
CA TYR A 113 -10.46 0.30 -3.13
C TYR A 113 -10.62 1.81 -3.32
N GLU A 114 -10.10 2.58 -2.37
CA GLU A 114 -10.08 4.04 -2.43
C GLU A 114 -8.66 4.57 -2.34
N VAL A 115 -8.39 5.68 -3.03
CA VAL A 115 -7.07 6.33 -3.06
C VAL A 115 -7.18 7.76 -2.54
N PHE A 116 -6.41 8.07 -1.52
CA PHE A 116 -6.36 9.38 -0.88
C PHE A 116 -4.99 10.02 -1.09
N LYS A 117 -4.96 11.35 -1.24
CA LYS A 117 -3.73 12.13 -1.21
C LYS A 117 -3.56 12.75 0.17
N VAL A 118 -2.42 12.51 0.80
CA VAL A 118 -2.03 13.13 2.07
C VAL A 118 -1.42 14.49 1.76
N ILE A 119 -2.02 15.53 2.32
CA ILE A 119 -1.50 16.90 2.26
C ILE A 119 -0.91 17.21 3.63
N LYS A 120 0.38 17.54 3.67
CA LYS A 120 1.01 18.02 4.90
C LYS A 120 0.60 19.47 5.10
N GLU A 121 -0.16 19.74 6.14
CA GLU A 121 -0.33 21.11 6.63
C GLU A 121 0.87 21.47 7.50
N GLN A 122 1.54 22.58 7.17
CA GLN A 122 2.51 23.18 8.08
C GLN A 122 1.73 24.03 9.07
N ASN A 123 1.35 23.44 10.20
CA ASN A 123 0.85 24.20 11.33
C ASN A 123 2.05 24.61 12.19
N PRO A 124 2.50 25.89 12.18
CA PRO A 124 3.70 26.32 12.91
C PRO A 124 3.59 26.12 14.42
N ASN A 125 2.39 25.86 14.94
CA ASN A 125 2.13 25.64 16.37
C ASN A 125 2.08 24.16 16.78
N CYS A 126 2.30 23.23 15.86
CA CYS A 126 2.33 21.80 16.16
C CYS A 126 3.58 21.15 15.54
N ALA A 127 4.75 21.50 16.09
CA ALA A 127 5.93 20.67 15.94
C ALA A 127 5.82 19.51 16.95
N ILE A 128 5.94 18.28 16.44
CA ILE A 128 6.07 17.06 17.25
C ILE A 128 7.54 16.91 17.64
#